data_AF-A0A3N4LLG4-F1
#
_entry.id   AF-A0A3N4LLG4-F1
#
_cell.length_a   1.000
_cell.length_b   1.000
_cell.length_c   1.000
_cell.angle_alpha   90.00
_cell.angle_beta   90.00
_cell.angle_gamma   90.00
#
_symmetry.space_group_name_H-M   'P 1'
#
loop_
_entity.id
_entity.type
_entity.pdbx_description
1 polymer ?
#
loop_
_entity_poly.entity_id
_entity_poly.type
_entity_poly.pdbx_seq_one_letter_code
_entity_poly.pdbx_strand_id
1 'polypeptide(L)'
;MAAVQRVPANFDPKNAQNHQDIERQFAVKAVLHAQTYWNILEKVKGSDLRLTKLDKEIYEHFQKDFPEVDVSKIIDEGAMKSKAGKERWRNFMQTYEKRVEDFNFGTLMRNDPKAEYTETTTIFVQRMQFYAIEIARNKLGLNDWIKETVDKEEAKKAKEEAKRDSKKAIEAAPAEETEEPTPAEEPTPTEEPTPTEDAEKTDGAPES
;
A
#
# COMPACT_ATOMS: atom_id res chain seq x y z
N MET A 1 9.69 1.89 29.64
CA MET A 1 8.86 1.90 30.86
C MET A 1 7.82 2.99 30.69
N ALA A 2 6.54 2.65 30.64
CA ALA A 2 5.46 3.63 30.40
C ALA A 2 5.21 4.44 31.68
N ALA A 3 5.22 5.76 31.57
CA ALA A 3 4.83 6.64 32.66
C ALA A 3 3.32 6.47 32.91
N VAL A 4 2.96 5.88 34.05
CA VAL A 4 1.59 5.88 34.55
C VAL A 4 1.24 7.31 34.92
N GLN A 5 0.38 7.94 34.12
CA GLN A 5 -0.12 9.29 34.37
C GLN A 5 -0.97 9.26 35.65
N ARG A 6 -0.41 9.73 36.77
CA ARG A 6 -1.15 9.86 38.03
C ARG A 6 -2.04 11.10 37.95
N VAL A 7 -3.34 10.92 38.17
CA VAL A 7 -4.29 12.03 38.33
C VAL A 7 -3.80 12.90 39.51
N PRO A 8 -3.67 14.22 39.34
CA PRO A 8 -3.26 15.11 40.43
C PRO A 8 -4.22 15.02 41.61
N ALA A 9 -3.69 15.05 42.84
CA ALA A 9 -4.47 14.93 44.08
C ALA A 9 -5.56 16.02 44.26
N ASN A 10 -5.51 17.09 43.47
CA ASN A 10 -6.45 18.22 43.48
C ASN A 10 -7.40 18.25 42.27
N PHE A 11 -7.64 17.12 41.60
CA PHE A 11 -8.64 17.05 40.52
C PHE A 11 -10.06 17.13 41.12
N ASP A 12 -10.73 18.27 40.96
CA ASP A 12 -12.15 18.45 41.26
C ASP A 12 -12.98 18.14 40.00
N PRO A 13 -13.69 16.99 39.94
CA PRO A 13 -14.49 16.61 38.77
C PRO A 13 -15.63 17.59 38.47
N LYS A 14 -16.06 18.38 39.46
CA LYS A 14 -17.17 19.33 39.34
C LYS A 14 -16.72 20.69 38.80
N ASN A 15 -15.43 21.00 38.89
CA ASN A 15 -14.78 22.21 38.38
C ASN A 15 -13.75 21.90 37.28
N ALA A 16 -13.92 20.79 36.55
CA ALA A 16 -13.08 20.43 35.40
C ALA A 16 -13.31 21.43 34.25
N GLN A 17 -12.85 22.66 34.44
CA GLN A 17 -12.94 23.76 33.51
C GLN A 17 -11.86 23.58 32.45
N ASN A 18 -12.09 22.64 31.54
CA ASN A 18 -11.86 22.86 30.12
C ASN A 18 -12.57 21.82 29.24
N HIS A 19 -13.85 22.06 28.93
CA HIS A 19 -14.57 21.24 27.95
C HIS A 19 -13.86 21.24 26.57
N GLN A 20 -13.27 22.38 26.18
CA GLN A 20 -12.61 22.52 24.89
C GLN A 20 -11.27 21.78 24.79
N ASP A 21 -10.44 21.79 25.85
CA ASP A 21 -9.16 21.06 25.79
C ASP A 21 -9.36 19.53 25.89
N ILE A 22 -10.38 19.07 26.63
CA ILE A 22 -10.77 17.66 26.65
C ILE A 22 -11.26 17.24 25.27
N GLU A 23 -12.14 18.02 24.62
CA GLU A 23 -12.62 17.77 23.26
C GLU A 23 -11.49 17.79 22.23
N ARG A 24 -10.53 18.72 22.35
CA ARG A 24 -9.33 18.77 21.49
C ARG A 24 -8.48 17.52 21.65
N GLN A 25 -8.16 17.13 22.88
CA GLN A 25 -7.37 15.92 23.14
C GLN A 25 -8.08 14.66 22.64
N PHE A 26 -9.40 14.65 22.79
CA PHE A 26 -10.25 13.58 22.30
C PHE A 26 -10.20 13.48 20.76
N ALA A 27 -10.36 14.59 20.05
CA ALA A 27 -10.24 14.65 18.60
C ALA A 27 -8.85 14.20 18.11
N VAL A 28 -7.78 14.66 18.76
CA VAL A 28 -6.39 14.25 18.44
C VAL A 28 -6.22 12.73 18.56
N LYS A 29 -6.74 12.13 19.64
CA LYS A 29 -6.67 10.67 19.83
C LYS A 29 -7.46 9.90 18.77
N ALA A 30 -8.64 10.39 18.39
CA ALA A 30 -9.48 9.75 17.39
C ALA A 30 -8.84 9.79 15.98
N VAL A 31 -8.23 10.93 15.61
CA VAL A 31 -7.48 11.09 14.36
C VAL A 31 -6.23 10.20 14.37
N LEU A 32 -5.45 10.21 15.45
CA LEU A 32 -4.26 9.37 15.58
C LEU A 32 -4.61 7.87 15.45
N HIS A 33 -5.72 7.44 16.03
CA HIS A 33 -6.21 6.07 15.89
C HIS A 33 -6.51 5.72 14.43
N ALA A 34 -7.27 6.56 13.72
CA ALA A 34 -7.58 6.34 12.31
C ALA A 34 -6.33 6.28 11.43
N GLN A 35 -5.40 7.21 11.61
CA GLN A 35 -4.11 7.23 10.91
C GLN A 35 -3.28 5.98 11.22
N THR A 36 -3.19 5.59 12.50
CA THR A 36 -2.44 4.40 12.91
C THR A 36 -3.02 3.15 12.27
N TYR A 37 -4.34 3.00 12.28
CA TYR A 37 -5.02 1.87 11.66
C TYR A 37 -4.80 1.84 10.15
N TRP A 38 -4.95 2.98 9.48
CA TRP A 38 -4.70 3.11 8.04
C TRP A 38 -3.26 2.73 7.66
N ASN A 39 -2.27 3.27 8.37
CA ASN A 39 -0.85 2.96 8.17
C ASN A 39 -0.53 1.46 8.35
N ILE A 40 -1.30 0.74 9.18
CA ILE A 40 -1.16 -0.70 9.33
C ILE A 40 -1.71 -1.41 8.07
N LEU A 41 -2.89 -1.02 7.60
CA LEU A 41 -3.52 -1.60 6.39
C LEU A 41 -2.72 -1.33 5.11
N GLU A 42 -1.97 -0.24 5.05
CA GLU A 42 -1.02 0.02 3.95
C GLU A 42 0.19 -0.93 3.97
N LYS A 43 0.54 -1.50 5.13
CA LYS A 43 1.72 -2.37 5.30
C LYS A 43 1.39 -3.85 5.30
N VAL A 44 0.21 -4.24 5.77
CA VAL A 44 -0.23 -5.63 5.85
C VAL A 44 -1.69 -5.74 5.39
N LYS A 45 -2.07 -6.91 4.87
CA LYS A 45 -3.47 -7.18 4.51
C LYS A 45 -4.35 -7.13 5.76
N GLY A 46 -5.56 -6.61 5.62
CA GLY A 46 -6.53 -6.56 6.72
C GLY A 46 -6.88 -7.96 7.21
N SER A 47 -6.97 -8.94 6.31
CA SER A 47 -7.24 -10.35 6.63
C SER A 47 -6.20 -11.01 7.53
N ASP A 48 -4.95 -10.52 7.51
CA ASP A 48 -3.86 -11.00 8.36
C ASP A 48 -3.78 -10.23 9.70
N LEU A 49 -4.56 -9.16 9.85
CA LEU A 49 -4.51 -8.28 11.00
C LEU A 49 -5.39 -8.77 12.16
N ARG A 50 -4.81 -8.80 13.35
CA ARG A 50 -5.52 -9.00 14.61
C ARG A 50 -5.60 -7.68 15.37
N LEU A 51 -6.82 -7.20 15.62
CA LEU A 51 -7.07 -5.93 16.31
C LEU A 51 -7.04 -6.09 17.83
N THR A 52 -7.52 -7.22 18.35
CA THR A 52 -7.58 -7.49 19.78
C THR A 52 -7.26 -8.96 20.09
N LYS A 53 -7.03 -9.25 21.37
CA LYS A 53 -6.90 -10.64 21.80
C LYS A 53 -8.20 -11.45 21.66
N LEU A 54 -9.34 -10.78 21.51
CA LEU A 54 -10.68 -11.36 21.56
C LEU A 54 -11.39 -11.39 20.20
N ASP A 55 -10.66 -11.19 19.08
CA ASP A 55 -11.28 -10.98 17.77
C ASP A 55 -12.29 -12.05 17.34
N LYS A 56 -11.99 -13.33 17.60
CA LYS A 56 -12.91 -14.43 17.30
C LYS A 56 -14.23 -14.28 18.06
N GLU A 57 -14.14 -13.99 19.35
CA GLU A 57 -15.31 -13.85 20.22
C GLU A 57 -16.11 -12.59 19.87
N ILE A 58 -15.44 -11.46 19.64
CA ILE A 58 -16.08 -10.21 19.23
C ILE A 58 -16.83 -10.41 17.92
N TYR A 59 -16.21 -11.08 16.94
CA TYR A 59 -16.84 -11.38 15.67
C TYR A 59 -18.06 -12.29 15.83
N GLU A 60 -17.95 -13.39 16.58
CA GLU A 60 -19.06 -14.32 16.80
C GLU A 60 -20.25 -13.67 17.54
N HIS A 61 -19.95 -12.89 18.58
CA HIS A 61 -20.97 -12.12 19.31
C HIS A 61 -21.61 -11.08 18.39
N PHE A 62 -20.82 -10.35 17.57
CA PHE A 62 -21.35 -9.36 16.64
C PHE A 62 -22.27 -9.97 15.59
N GLN A 63 -21.90 -11.10 14.99
CA GLN A 63 -22.72 -11.81 14.02
C GLN A 63 -24.03 -12.33 14.62
N LYS A 64 -24.02 -12.73 15.90
CA LYS A 64 -25.20 -13.18 16.62
C LYS A 64 -26.13 -12.02 16.99
N ASP A 65 -25.56 -10.93 17.49
CA ASP A 65 -26.32 -9.82 18.06
C ASP A 65 -26.73 -8.79 17.03
N PHE A 66 -26.09 -8.76 15.85
CA PHE A 66 -26.39 -7.83 14.75
C PHE A 66 -26.37 -8.56 13.38
N PRO A 67 -27.12 -9.66 13.20
CA PRO A 67 -27.12 -10.44 11.96
C PRO A 67 -27.60 -9.63 10.74
N GLU A 68 -28.33 -8.55 10.97
CA GLU A 68 -28.80 -7.64 9.92
C GLU A 68 -27.73 -6.68 9.38
N VAL A 69 -26.59 -6.53 10.08
CA VAL A 69 -25.56 -5.55 9.71
C VAL A 69 -24.62 -6.15 8.67
N ASP A 70 -24.80 -5.72 7.42
CA ASP A 70 -23.92 -6.07 6.31
C ASP A 70 -22.69 -5.13 6.27
N VAL A 71 -21.56 -5.61 6.78
CA VAL A 71 -20.32 -4.82 6.87
C VAL A 71 -19.63 -4.59 5.52
N SER A 72 -20.12 -5.19 4.44
CA SER A 72 -19.64 -4.96 3.06
C SER A 72 -20.22 -3.71 2.42
N LYS A 73 -21.25 -3.11 3.04
CA LYS A 73 -21.93 -1.91 2.59
C LYS A 73 -21.62 -0.71 3.49
N ILE A 74 -22.14 0.45 3.08
CA ILE A 74 -22.17 1.66 3.90
C ILE A 74 -22.96 1.36 5.18
N ILE A 75 -22.35 1.62 6.33
CA ILE A 75 -22.99 1.48 7.64
C ILE A 75 -24.07 2.54 7.82
N ASP A 76 -25.27 2.10 8.20
CA ASP A 76 -26.39 2.98 8.53
C ASP A 76 -26.21 3.59 9.93
N GLU A 77 -25.66 4.80 9.96
CA GLU A 77 -25.47 5.56 11.18
C GLU A 77 -26.80 5.92 11.87
N GLY A 78 -27.89 6.07 11.11
CA GLY A 78 -29.23 6.33 11.62
C GLY A 78 -29.75 5.14 12.43
N ALA A 79 -29.59 3.93 11.92
CA ALA A 79 -29.94 2.70 12.63
C ALA A 79 -29.15 2.57 13.95
N MET A 80 -27.84 2.87 13.94
CA MET A 80 -27.01 2.86 15.16
C MET A 80 -27.46 3.90 16.19
N LYS A 81 -27.84 5.10 15.74
CA LYS A 81 -28.28 6.22 16.59
C LYS A 81 -29.73 6.13 17.05
N SER A 82 -30.52 5.23 16.47
CA SER A 82 -31.89 4.97 16.87
C SER A 82 -31.99 4.54 18.34
N LYS A 83 -33.17 4.66 18.95
CA LYS A 83 -33.37 4.26 20.35
C LYS A 83 -33.00 2.79 20.58
N ALA A 84 -33.49 1.91 19.70
CA ALA A 84 -33.20 0.48 19.77
C ALA A 84 -31.72 0.18 19.47
N GLY A 85 -31.12 0.86 18.49
CA GLY A 85 -29.71 0.69 18.13
C GLY A 85 -28.78 1.08 19.29
N LYS A 86 -29.02 2.22 19.93
CA LYS A 86 -28.25 2.67 21.10
C LYS A 86 -28.30 1.66 22.24
N GLU A 87 -29.47 1.10 22.52
CA GLU A 87 -29.64 0.10 23.59
C GLU A 87 -28.90 -1.20 23.27
N ARG A 88 -29.05 -1.73 22.04
CA ARG A 88 -28.34 -2.94 21.60
C ARG A 88 -26.83 -2.77 21.62
N TRP A 89 -26.31 -1.67 21.06
CA TRP A 89 -24.88 -1.38 21.09
C TRP A 89 -24.38 -1.21 22.52
N ARG A 90 -25.13 -0.55 23.40
CA ARG A 90 -24.75 -0.43 24.82
C ARG A 90 -24.62 -1.80 25.49
N ASN A 91 -25.59 -2.68 25.31
CA ASN A 91 -25.57 -4.03 25.88
C ASN A 91 -24.40 -4.86 25.34
N PHE A 92 -24.18 -4.80 24.02
CA PHE A 92 -23.03 -5.44 23.36
C PHE A 92 -21.71 -4.95 23.96
N MET A 93 -21.51 -3.63 24.04
CA MET A 93 -20.27 -3.03 24.53
C MET A 93 -20.01 -3.34 26.02
N GLN A 94 -21.05 -3.34 26.87
CA GLN A 94 -20.91 -3.61 28.30
C GLN A 94 -20.35 -5.01 28.60
N THR A 95 -20.56 -5.98 27.70
CA THR A 95 -19.96 -7.32 27.80
C THR A 95 -18.43 -7.27 27.82
N TYR A 96 -17.82 -6.21 27.29
CA TYR A 96 -16.38 -6.05 27.15
C TYR A 96 -15.76 -5.02 28.10
N GLU A 97 -16.55 -4.38 28.98
CA GLU A 97 -16.10 -3.28 29.85
C GLU A 97 -14.82 -3.59 30.66
N LYS A 98 -14.70 -4.82 31.17
CA LYS A 98 -13.56 -5.26 32.00
C LYS A 98 -12.48 -6.02 31.21
N ARG A 99 -12.67 -6.17 29.89
CA ARG A 99 -11.89 -7.09 29.05
C ARG A 99 -11.19 -6.38 27.90
N VAL A 100 -11.72 -5.23 27.49
CA VAL A 100 -11.15 -4.36 26.47
C VAL A 100 -10.91 -2.99 27.11
N GLU A 101 -9.66 -2.55 27.10
CA GLU A 101 -9.29 -1.22 27.57
C GLU A 101 -9.94 -0.16 26.69
N ASP A 102 -10.45 0.92 27.32
CA ASP A 102 -11.08 2.04 26.62
C ASP A 102 -12.21 1.62 25.66
N PHE A 103 -12.97 0.57 26.01
CA PHE A 103 -14.01 -0.04 25.17
C PHE A 103 -15.06 0.98 24.64
N ASN A 104 -15.35 2.02 25.43
CA ASN A 104 -16.32 3.07 25.14
C ASN A 104 -15.67 4.38 24.64
N PHE A 105 -14.34 4.42 24.49
CA PHE A 105 -13.65 5.59 23.97
C PHE A 105 -14.02 5.79 22.50
N GLY A 106 -14.36 7.01 22.10
CA GLY A 106 -14.77 7.25 20.72
C GLY A 106 -13.57 7.41 19.77
N THR A 107 -13.78 6.92 18.55
CA THR A 107 -12.80 6.81 17.48
C THR A 107 -13.47 7.07 16.14
N LEU A 108 -12.66 7.19 15.09
CA LEU A 108 -13.12 7.37 13.72
C LEU A 108 -13.07 6.04 12.97
N MET A 109 -14.14 5.76 12.24
CA MET A 109 -14.29 4.57 11.42
C MET A 109 -14.82 4.95 10.04
N ARG A 110 -14.40 4.23 9.01
CA ARG A 110 -14.94 4.40 7.66
C ARG A 110 -16.37 3.87 7.62
N ASN A 111 -17.32 4.62 7.06
CA ASN A 111 -18.68 4.13 6.90
C ASN A 111 -18.76 3.05 5.81
N ASP A 112 -17.92 3.11 4.79
CA ASP A 112 -17.80 2.13 3.71
C ASP A 112 -16.42 1.43 3.77
N PRO A 113 -16.34 0.08 3.71
CA PRO A 113 -15.06 -0.62 3.66
C PRO A 113 -14.20 -0.27 2.43
N LYS A 114 -14.81 0.22 1.35
CA LYS A 114 -14.14 0.57 0.07
C LYS A 114 -13.80 2.05 -0.06
N ALA A 115 -14.10 2.86 0.95
CA ALA A 115 -13.75 4.27 0.96
C ALA A 115 -12.43 4.53 1.69
N GLU A 116 -11.84 5.70 1.44
CA GLU A 116 -10.79 6.28 2.28
C GLU A 116 -11.41 7.11 3.41
N TYR A 117 -10.60 7.63 4.33
CA TYR A 117 -11.05 8.58 5.35
C TYR A 117 -11.24 9.97 4.73
N THR A 118 -12.50 10.41 4.60
CA THR A 118 -12.89 11.76 4.20
C THR A 118 -13.99 12.30 5.12
N GLU A 119 -14.39 13.56 5.00
CA GLU A 119 -15.47 14.14 5.80
C GLU A 119 -16.79 13.35 5.68
N THR A 120 -17.13 12.86 4.49
CA THR A 120 -18.41 12.18 4.22
C THR A 120 -18.35 10.67 4.40
N THR A 121 -17.15 10.09 4.39
CA THR A 121 -16.92 8.65 4.52
C THR A 121 -16.41 8.24 5.90
N THR A 122 -16.28 9.19 6.82
CA THR A 122 -15.82 8.95 8.20
C THR A 122 -16.96 9.20 9.17
N ILE A 123 -17.21 8.23 10.04
CA ILE A 123 -18.19 8.34 11.13
C ILE A 123 -17.51 8.18 12.48
N PHE A 124 -18.11 8.80 13.48
CA PHE A 124 -17.65 8.72 14.85
C PHE A 124 -18.36 7.58 15.59
N VAL A 125 -17.57 6.64 16.12
CA VAL A 125 -18.07 5.42 16.79
C VAL A 125 -17.27 5.15 18.06
N GLN A 126 -17.80 4.36 18.98
CA GLN A 126 -17.03 3.87 20.13
C GLN A 126 -16.06 2.77 19.71
N ARG A 127 -14.96 2.58 20.45
CA ARG A 127 -13.90 1.60 20.16
C ARG A 127 -14.45 0.19 19.96
N MET A 128 -15.41 -0.24 20.76
CA MET A 128 -16.03 -1.55 20.57
C MET A 128 -16.88 -1.67 19.31
N GLN A 129 -17.55 -0.60 18.89
CA GLN A 129 -18.26 -0.58 17.60
C GLN A 129 -17.26 -0.69 16.44
N PHE A 130 -16.15 0.06 16.53
CA PHE A 130 -15.04 -0.05 15.59
C PHE A 130 -14.51 -1.48 15.52
N TYR A 131 -14.19 -2.11 16.65
CA TYR A 131 -13.70 -3.49 16.65
C TYR A 131 -14.71 -4.46 16.05
N ALA A 132 -15.98 -4.40 16.45
CA ALA A 132 -17.00 -5.30 15.91
C ALA A 132 -17.06 -5.26 14.37
N ILE A 133 -17.08 -4.06 13.80
CA ILE A 133 -17.23 -3.85 12.36
C ILE A 133 -15.92 -4.10 11.62
N GLU A 134 -14.79 -3.56 12.08
CA GLU A 134 -13.50 -3.71 11.39
C GLU A 134 -12.92 -5.12 11.50
N ILE A 135 -13.15 -5.84 12.61
CA ILE A 135 -12.78 -7.26 12.70
C ILE A 135 -13.58 -8.05 11.66
N ALA A 136 -14.88 -7.78 11.51
CA ALA A 136 -15.71 -8.45 10.52
C ALA A 136 -15.24 -8.12 9.09
N ARG A 137 -14.90 -6.86 8.80
CA ARG A 137 -14.34 -6.45 7.49
C ARG A 137 -13.01 -7.13 7.19
N ASN A 138 -12.09 -7.16 8.15
CA ASN A 138 -10.80 -7.83 8.03
C ASN A 138 -10.96 -9.33 7.76
N LYS A 139 -11.80 -10.02 8.53
CA LYS A 139 -12.07 -11.46 8.33
C LYS A 139 -12.67 -11.78 6.96
N LEU A 140 -13.43 -10.86 6.39
CA LEU A 140 -14.03 -11.00 5.06
C LEU A 140 -13.10 -10.48 3.93
N GLY A 141 -11.88 -10.05 4.24
CA GLY A 141 -10.91 -9.51 3.28
C GLY A 141 -11.33 -8.16 2.67
N LEU A 142 -12.33 -7.49 3.26
CA LEU A 142 -12.90 -6.26 2.70
C LEU A 142 -11.97 -5.06 2.78
N ASN A 143 -10.89 -5.16 3.57
CA ASN A 143 -9.87 -4.13 3.73
C ASN A 143 -8.57 -4.43 2.97
N ASP A 144 -8.46 -5.59 2.32
CA ASP A 144 -7.22 -6.03 1.67
C ASP A 144 -6.87 -5.18 0.45
N TRP A 145 -7.87 -4.55 -0.17
CA TRP A 145 -7.70 -3.66 -1.32
C TRP A 145 -6.75 -2.49 -1.02
N ILE A 146 -6.63 -2.06 0.24
CA ILE A 146 -5.75 -0.95 0.64
C ILE A 146 -4.30 -1.36 0.38
N LYS A 147 -3.87 -2.50 0.93
CA LYS A 147 -2.53 -3.05 0.70
C LYS A 147 -2.28 -3.32 -0.77
N GLU A 148 -3.26 -3.89 -1.46
CA GLU A 148 -3.15 -4.17 -2.89
C GLU A 148 -2.99 -2.91 -3.74
N THR A 149 -3.61 -1.81 -3.33
CA THR A 149 -3.50 -0.53 -4.03
C THR A 149 -2.12 0.06 -3.83
N VAL A 150 -1.63 0.07 -2.58
CA VAL A 150 -0.24 0.49 -2.26
C VAL A 150 0.78 -0.31 -3.07
N ASP A 151 0.67 -1.64 -3.07
CA ASP A 151 1.59 -2.51 -3.82
C ASP A 151 1.58 -2.23 -5.32
N LYS A 152 0.40 -1.98 -5.90
CA LYS A 152 0.27 -1.64 -7.32
C LYS A 152 0.92 -0.29 -7.62
N GLU A 153 0.76 0.69 -6.75
CA GLU A 153 1.37 2.02 -6.92
C GLU A 153 2.89 1.98 -6.78
N GLU A 154 3.42 1.27 -5.79
CA GLU A 154 4.86 1.07 -5.61
C GLU A 154 5.48 0.34 -6.82
N ALA A 155 4.84 -0.72 -7.28
CA ALA A 155 5.28 -1.45 -8.48
C ALA A 155 5.23 -0.57 -9.75
N LYS A 156 4.25 0.34 -9.85
CA LYS A 156 4.16 1.29 -10.97
C LYS A 156 5.30 2.31 -10.91
N LYS A 157 5.55 2.91 -9.75
CA LYS A 157 6.65 3.87 -9.53
C LYS A 157 8.01 3.25 -9.84
N ALA A 158 8.28 2.04 -9.34
CA ALA A 158 9.52 1.32 -9.62
C ALA A 158 9.72 1.05 -11.13
N LYS A 159 8.65 0.72 -11.86
CA LYS A 159 8.70 0.55 -13.32
C LYS A 159 8.96 1.85 -14.07
N GLU A 160 8.39 2.96 -13.62
CA GLU A 160 8.60 4.29 -14.22
C GLU A 160 10.04 4.78 -13.98
N GLU A 161 10.58 4.57 -12.78
CA GLU A 161 11.96 4.88 -12.43
C GLU A 161 12.95 4.04 -13.25
N ALA A 162 12.76 2.72 -13.32
CA ALA A 162 13.62 1.84 -14.12
C ALA A 162 13.63 2.21 -15.62
N LYS A 163 12.47 2.62 -16.17
CA LYS A 163 12.38 3.12 -17.55
C LYS A 163 13.13 4.43 -17.74
N ARG A 164 13.04 5.36 -16.78
CA ARG A 164 13.75 6.63 -16.81
C ARG A 164 15.27 6.41 -16.75
N ASP A 165 15.73 5.55 -15.87
CA ASP A 165 17.15 5.22 -15.73
C ASP A 165 17.70 4.53 -16.98
N SER A 166 16.95 3.60 -17.56
CA SER A 166 17.31 2.94 -18.83
C SER A 166 17.41 3.95 -19.98
N LYS A 167 16.45 4.88 -20.10
CA LYS A 167 16.49 5.93 -21.13
C LYS A 167 17.70 6.85 -20.96
N LYS A 168 18.00 7.27 -19.72
CA LYS A 168 19.15 8.11 -19.41
C LYS A 168 20.48 7.41 -19.71
N ALA A 169 20.57 6.10 -19.46
CA ALA A 169 21.75 5.31 -19.79
C ALA A 169 21.99 5.21 -21.30
N ILE A 170 20.93 5.05 -22.10
CA ILE A 170 21.01 5.04 -23.57
C ILE A 170 21.44 6.41 -24.11
N GLU A 171 20.90 7.51 -23.56
CA GLU A 171 21.24 8.88 -23.98
C GLU A 171 22.66 9.33 -23.54
N ALA A 172 23.23 8.69 -22.51
CA ALA A 172 24.56 9.01 -21.99
C ALA A 172 25.69 8.15 -22.60
N ALA A 173 25.38 7.16 -23.42
CA ALA A 173 26.39 6.38 -24.13
C ALA A 173 27.03 7.26 -25.22
N PRO A 174 28.38 7.41 -25.26
CA PRO A 174 29.04 8.15 -26.33
C PRO A 174 28.72 7.50 -27.68
N ALA A 175 28.45 8.33 -28.70
CA ALA A 175 28.36 7.86 -30.07
C ALA A 175 29.68 7.13 -30.39
N GLU A 176 29.61 5.82 -30.56
CA GLU A 176 30.72 5.02 -31.04
C GLU A 176 31.06 5.58 -32.43
N GLU A 177 32.19 6.30 -32.50
CA GLU A 177 32.76 6.85 -33.71
C GLU A 177 33.06 5.65 -34.61
N THR A 178 32.21 5.42 -35.61
CA THR A 178 32.46 4.43 -36.66
C THR A 178 33.74 4.87 -37.37
N GLU A 179 34.87 4.27 -37.01
CA GLU A 179 36.09 4.34 -37.81
C GLU A 179 35.74 3.88 -39.22
N GLU A 180 35.83 4.81 -40.17
CA GLU A 180 35.77 4.52 -41.59
C GLU A 180 36.87 3.49 -41.92
N PRO A 181 36.56 2.42 -42.69
CA PRO A 181 37.60 1.51 -43.14
C PRO A 181 38.56 2.29 -44.05
N THR A 182 39.83 2.31 -43.66
CA THR A 182 40.95 2.87 -44.43
C THR A 182 40.98 2.27 -45.85
N PRO A 183 41.16 3.07 -46.92
CA PRO A 183 41.24 2.54 -48.27
C PRO A 183 42.48 1.65 -48.41
N ALA A 184 42.31 0.46 -48.96
CA ALA A 184 43.38 -0.46 -49.30
C ALA A 184 44.40 0.22 -50.24
N GLU A 185 45.67 0.12 -49.87
CA GLU A 185 46.82 0.59 -50.65
C GLU A 185 46.94 -0.27 -51.94
N GLU A 186 46.92 0.39 -53.11
CA GLU A 186 47.13 -0.24 -54.41
C GLU A 186 48.54 -0.82 -54.53
N PRO A 187 48.74 -2.04 -55.07
CA PRO A 187 50.09 -2.51 -55.38
C PRO A 187 50.64 -1.77 -56.61
N THR A 188 51.83 -1.20 -56.44
CA THR A 188 52.64 -0.56 -57.49
C THR A 188 52.98 -1.54 -58.64
N PRO A 189 53.03 -1.06 -59.90
CA PRO A 189 53.34 -1.91 -61.05
C PRO A 189 54.84 -2.24 -61.06
N THR A 190 55.14 -3.54 -61.13
CA THR A 190 56.51 -4.06 -61.33
C THR A 190 56.92 -3.83 -62.78
N GLU A 191 58.08 -3.18 -62.98
CA GLU A 191 58.76 -3.02 -64.28
C GLU A 191 59.00 -4.36 -64.97
N GLU A 192 58.60 -4.43 -66.24
CA GLU A 192 59.08 -5.43 -67.21
C GLU A 192 60.57 -5.22 -67.51
N PRO A 193 61.37 -6.30 -67.63
CA PRO A 193 62.52 -6.30 -68.52
C PRO A 193 62.17 -6.93 -69.89
N THR A 194 62.66 -6.26 -70.92
CA THR A 194 62.56 -6.49 -72.35
C THR A 194 63.12 -7.85 -72.84
N PRO A 195 62.72 -8.30 -74.05
CA PRO A 195 62.89 -9.67 -74.50
C PRO A 195 64.27 -9.91 -75.14
N THR A 196 64.82 -11.11 -74.93
CA THR A 196 65.91 -11.64 -75.77
C THR A 196 65.35 -12.78 -76.61
N GLU A 197 65.54 -12.66 -77.91
CA GLU A 197 65.33 -13.68 -78.93
C GLU A 197 66.00 -14.99 -78.55
N ASP A 198 65.29 -16.11 -78.75
CA ASP A 198 65.88 -17.24 -79.46
C ASP A 198 64.78 -18.02 -80.17
N ALA A 199 64.96 -18.13 -81.47
CA ALA A 199 64.15 -18.92 -82.37
C ALA A 199 64.70 -20.35 -82.40
N GLU A 200 63.89 -21.35 -82.05
CA GLU A 200 64.06 -22.66 -82.66
C GLU A 200 62.70 -23.33 -82.91
N LYS A 201 62.65 -23.96 -84.06
CA LYS A 201 61.50 -24.46 -84.81
C LYS A 201 61.40 -25.96 -84.61
N THR A 202 60.28 -26.53 -85.07
CA THR A 202 60.01 -27.96 -85.34
C THR A 202 59.54 -28.75 -84.11
N ASP A 203 58.59 -29.70 -84.16
CA ASP A 203 57.59 -30.15 -85.14
C ASP A 203 56.64 -31.11 -84.38
N GLY A 204 55.48 -31.42 -84.94
CA GLY A 204 54.88 -32.76 -84.80
C GLY A 204 54.07 -33.11 -83.54
N ALA A 205 52.75 -32.87 -83.62
CA ALA A 205 51.65 -33.86 -83.59
C ALA A 205 51.53 -34.99 -82.51
N PRO A 206 50.30 -35.53 -82.33
CA PRO A 206 49.72 -35.93 -81.04
C PRO A 206 49.59 -37.45 -80.83
N GLU A 207 49.10 -37.85 -79.66
CA GLU A 207 48.35 -39.06 -79.25
C GLU A 207 48.63 -39.26 -77.74
N SER A 208 47.79 -39.78 -76.84
CA SER A 208 46.44 -40.36 -76.79
C SER A 208 46.12 -40.48 -75.29
#